data_AF-A0A7V9FER0-F1
#
_entry.id   AF-A0A7V9FER0-F1
#
_cell.length_a   1.000
_cell.length_b   1.000
_cell.length_c   1.000
_cell.angle_alpha   90.00
_cell.angle_beta   90.00
_cell.angle_gamma   90.00
#
_symmetry.space_group_name_H-M   'P 1'
#
loop_
_entity.id
_entity.type
_entity.pdbx_description
1 polymer ?
#
loop_
_entity_poly.entity_id
_entity_poly.type
_entity_poly.pdbx_seq_one_letter_code
_entity_poly.pdbx_strand_id
1 'polypeptide(L)'
;MSFLIHLARESGLRVHVVHASAVQTVELVAAARAEGVRITVETCPHYLTFAAGEIPAGATEYKCAPPIRAARQREALWKALAAGRLDAVV
;
A
#
# COMPACT_ATOMS: atom_id res chain seq x y z
N MET A 1 -8.74 6.14 2.41
CA MET A 1 -7.57 6.22 3.33
C MET A 1 -7.80 7.24 4.44
N SER A 2 -8.14 8.50 4.12
CA SER A 2 -8.41 9.57 5.11
C SER A 2 -9.39 9.18 6.21
N PHE A 3 -10.47 8.46 5.88
CA PHE A 3 -11.45 8.01 6.87
C PHE A 3 -10.86 7.06 7.93
N LEU A 4 -10.07 6.06 7.52
CA LEU A 4 -9.45 5.11 8.47
C LEU A 4 -8.43 5.80 9.37
N ILE A 5 -7.65 6.74 8.82
CA ILE A 5 -6.70 7.54 9.60
C ILE A 5 -7.44 8.40 10.63
N HIS A 6 -8.54 9.04 10.23
CA HIS A 6 -9.36 9.83 11.13
C HIS A 6 -9.91 8.98 12.28
N LEU A 7 -10.50 7.81 11.98
CA LEU A 7 -11.00 6.90 13.01
C LEU A 7 -9.89 6.40 13.94
N ALA A 8 -8.71 6.07 13.41
CA ALA A 8 -7.56 5.65 14.22
C ALA A 8 -7.12 6.77 15.18
N ARG A 9 -7.15 8.03 14.72
CA ARG A 9 -6.81 9.20 15.52
C ARG A 9 -7.82 9.45 16.65
N GLU A 10 -9.12 9.45 16.32
CA GLU A 10 -10.20 9.70 17.28
C GLU A 10 -10.32 8.59 18.34
N SER A 11 -10.26 7.33 17.90
CA SER A 11 -10.43 6.18 18.81
C SER A 11 -9.15 5.81 19.55
N GLY A 12 -7.99 6.30 19.08
CA GLY A 12 -6.67 5.86 19.51
C GLY A 12 -6.36 4.40 19.19
N LEU A 13 -7.23 3.64 18.50
CA LEU A 13 -7.02 2.22 18.22
C LEU A 13 -5.86 1.97 17.24
N ARG A 14 -5.33 0.75 17.27
CA ARG A 14 -4.31 0.31 16.32
C ARG A 14 -5.00 -0.11 15.02
N VAL A 15 -4.54 0.41 13.90
CA VAL A 15 -5.07 0.07 12.56
C VAL A 15 -3.96 -0.49 11.69
N HIS A 16 -4.26 -1.57 10.97
CA HIS A 16 -3.37 -2.11 9.95
C HIS A 16 -4.05 -2.01 8.57
N VAL A 17 -3.38 -1.39 7.61
CA VAL A 17 -3.86 -1.21 6.25
C VAL A 17 -3.30 -2.32 5.38
N VAL A 18 -4.19 -3.20 4.93
CA VAL A 18 -3.84 -4.35 4.11
C VAL A 18 -3.52 -3.98 2.66
N HIS A 19 -2.67 -4.80 2.03
CA HIS A 19 -2.41 -4.89 0.59
C HIS A 19 -2.38 -3.56 -0.19
N ALA A 20 -1.52 -2.61 0.22
CA ALA A 20 -1.36 -1.33 -0.45
C ALA A 20 -0.77 -1.50 -1.86
N SER A 21 -1.57 -1.22 -2.89
CA SER A 21 -1.15 -1.28 -4.31
C SER A 21 -0.59 0.04 -4.86
N ALA A 22 -0.67 1.13 -4.09
CA ALA A 22 -0.30 2.46 -4.53
C ALA A 22 0.51 3.19 -3.46
N VAL A 23 1.59 3.86 -3.87
CA VAL A 23 2.52 4.54 -2.96
C VAL A 23 1.85 5.64 -2.15
N GLN A 24 0.81 6.29 -2.70
CA GLN A 24 0.08 7.34 -1.98
C GLN A 24 -0.54 6.84 -0.69
N THR A 25 -0.99 5.58 -0.64
CA THR A 25 -1.46 4.96 0.61
C THR A 25 -0.33 4.87 1.63
N VAL A 26 0.85 4.44 1.21
CA VAL A 26 2.03 4.29 2.08
C VAL A 26 2.47 5.65 2.62
N GLU A 27 2.51 6.68 1.77
CA GLU A 27 2.87 8.04 2.20
C GLU A 27 1.86 8.64 3.18
N LEU A 28 0.55 8.41 2.98
CA LEU A 28 -0.48 8.86 3.92
C LEU A 28 -0.35 8.16 5.27
N VAL A 29 -0.05 6.86 5.28
CA VAL A 29 0.18 6.11 6.52
C VAL A 29 1.46 6.58 7.22
N ALA A 30 2.54 6.81 6.47
CA ALA A 30 3.79 7.33 7.02
C ALA A 30 3.62 8.72 7.65
N ALA A 31 2.87 9.62 6.99
CA ALA A 31 2.54 10.93 7.52
C ALA A 31 1.70 10.83 8.82
N ALA A 32 0.63 10.03 8.82
CA ALA A 32 -0.19 9.83 10.02
C ALA A 32 0.61 9.22 11.18
N ARG A 33 1.52 8.28 10.89
CA ARG A 33 2.42 7.70 11.89
C ARG A 33 3.38 8.74 12.48
N ALA A 34 3.89 9.67 11.67
CA ALA A 34 4.73 10.78 12.16
C ALA A 34 3.98 11.72 13.12
N GLU A 35 2.65 11.78 13.01
CA GLU A 35 1.77 12.52 13.93
C GLU A 35 1.36 11.70 15.17
N GLY A 36 1.91 10.49 15.35
CA GLY A 36 1.63 9.62 16.50
C GLY A 36 0.42 8.70 16.34
N VAL A 37 -0.23 8.67 15.17
CA VAL A 37 -1.34 7.72 14.92
C VAL A 37 -0.78 6.30 14.88
N ARG A 38 -1.43 5.38 15.62
CA ARG A 38 -1.02 3.97 15.71
C ARG A 38 -1.46 3.17 14.47
N ILE A 39 -0.85 3.45 13.33
CA ILE A 39 -1.20 2.84 12.03
C ILE A 39 0.00 2.20 11.34
N THR A 40 -0.21 1.04 10.74
CA THR A 40 0.77 0.31 9.94
C THR A 40 0.19 -0.06 8.57
N VAL A 41 1.05 -0.42 7.61
CA VAL A 41 0.66 -0.78 6.24
C VAL A 41 1.53 -1.90 5.69
N GLU A 42 0.89 -2.83 4.99
CA GLU A 42 1.56 -3.88 4.22
C GLU A 42 1.37 -3.68 2.71
N THR A 43 2.20 -4.37 1.93
CA THR A 43 1.95 -4.63 0.51
C THR A 43 2.11 -6.13 0.23
N CYS A 44 1.89 -6.54 -1.00
CA CYS A 44 2.00 -7.94 -1.42
C CYS A 44 3.05 -8.11 -2.53
N PRO A 45 3.68 -9.28 -2.66
CA PRO A 45 4.68 -9.54 -3.70
C PRO A 45 4.21 -9.19 -5.11
N HIS A 46 2.94 -9.44 -5.44
CA HIS A 46 2.41 -9.15 -6.77
C HIS A 46 2.41 -7.65 -7.14
N TYR A 47 2.33 -6.73 -6.17
CA TYR A 47 2.48 -5.28 -6.44
C TYR A 47 3.94 -4.82 -6.57
N LEU A 48 4.88 -5.62 -6.08
CA LEU A 48 6.32 -5.40 -6.24
C LEU A 48 6.87 -6.07 -7.51
N THR A 49 6.12 -7.00 -8.10
CA THR A 49 6.55 -7.77 -9.27
C THR A 49 5.89 -7.29 -10.55
N PHE A 50 4.56 -7.20 -10.58
CA PHE A 50 3.81 -6.97 -11.81
C PHE A 50 3.49 -5.49 -12.04
N ALA A 51 3.39 -5.10 -13.32
CA ALA A 51 2.84 -3.83 -13.75
C ALA A 51 1.69 -4.03 -14.74
N ALA A 52 0.63 -3.23 -14.61
CA ALA A 52 -0.60 -3.39 -15.40
C ALA A 52 -0.39 -3.32 -16.92
N GLY A 53 0.60 -2.56 -17.38
CA GLY A 53 0.93 -2.45 -18.81
C GLY A 53 1.64 -3.67 -19.40
N GLU A 54 2.10 -4.60 -18.55
CA GLU A 54 2.79 -5.84 -18.93
C GLU A 54 1.83 -7.05 -18.91
N ILE A 55 0.58 -6.86 -18.48
CA ILE A 55 -0.42 -7.93 -18.32
C ILE A 55 -1.18 -8.11 -19.65
N PRO A 56 -1.23 -9.33 -20.21
CA PRO A 56 -2.00 -9.59 -21.43
C PRO A 56 -3.50 -9.32 -21.25
N ALA A 57 -4.15 -8.89 -22.32
CA ALA A 57 -5.60 -8.70 -22.32
C ALA A 57 -6.34 -10.01 -22.01
N GLY A 58 -7.25 -9.97 -21.04
CA GLY A 58 -8.06 -11.13 -20.66
C GLY A 58 -7.39 -12.14 -19.71
N ALA A 59 -6.15 -11.87 -19.25
CA ALA A 59 -5.45 -12.72 -18.29
C ALA A 59 -6.03 -12.57 -16.87
N THR A 60 -7.05 -13.37 -16.55
CA THR A 60 -7.83 -13.27 -15.29
C THR A 60 -7.06 -13.72 -14.06
N GLU A 61 -5.98 -14.49 -14.22
CA GLU A 61 -5.08 -14.92 -13.16
C GLU A 61 -4.35 -13.75 -12.46
N TYR A 62 -4.29 -12.58 -13.10
CA TYR A 62 -3.72 -11.35 -12.53
C TYR A 62 -4.76 -10.47 -11.81
N LYS A 63 -6.04 -10.86 -11.80
CA LYS A 63 -7.10 -10.09 -11.17
C LYS A 63 -6.99 -10.18 -9.65
N CYS A 64 -6.79 -9.03 -8.99
CA CYS A 64 -6.80 -8.91 -7.54
C CYS A 64 -7.50 -7.61 -7.10
N ALA A 65 -7.76 -7.49 -5.79
CA ALA A 65 -8.32 -6.29 -5.17
C ALA A 65 -7.43 -5.87 -3.99
N PRO A 66 -6.81 -4.67 -4.01
CA PRO A 66 -6.76 -3.70 -5.09
C PRO A 66 -6.16 -4.22 -6.42
N PRO A 67 -6.37 -3.56 -7.57
CA PRO A 67 -5.79 -4.01 -8.83
C PRO A 67 -4.29 -3.70 -8.91
N ILE A 68 -3.53 -4.50 -9.66
CA ILE A 68 -2.16 -4.19 -10.08
C ILE A 68 -2.16 -2.85 -10.82
N ARG A 69 -1.14 -2.02 -10.55
CA ARG A 69 -1.03 -0.63 -11.05
C ARG A 69 0.06 -0.52 -12.11
N ALA A 70 0.22 0.68 -12.69
CA ALA A 70 1.29 0.97 -13.64
C ALA A 70 2.69 0.81 -13.01
N ALA A 71 3.72 0.56 -13.82
CA ALA A 71 5.10 0.33 -13.38
C ALA A 71 5.63 1.40 -12.41
N ARG A 72 5.27 2.68 -12.63
CA ARG A 72 5.63 3.78 -11.71
C ARG A 72 5.22 3.55 -10.25
N GLN A 73 4.13 2.81 -10.00
CA GLN A 73 3.67 2.46 -8.66
C GLN A 73 4.50 1.33 -8.07
N ARG A 74 4.81 0.28 -8.86
CA ARG A 74 5.73 -0.80 -8.48
C ARG A 74 7.10 -0.23 -8.04
N GLU A 75 7.69 0.63 -8.88
CA GLU A 75 8.99 1.25 -8.57
C GLU A 75 8.93 2.13 -7.30
N ALA A 76 7.81 2.83 -7.09
CA ALA A 76 7.62 3.65 -5.90
C ALA A 76 7.41 2.81 -4.63
N LEU A 77 6.72 1.66 -4.73
CA LEU A 77 6.58 0.71 -3.62
C LEU A 77 7.94 0.08 -3.25
N TRP A 78 8.78 -0.26 -4.22
CA TRP A 78 10.15 -0.71 -3.96
C TRP A 78 10.97 0.34 -3.20
N LYS A 79 10.90 1.60 -3.63
CA LYS A 79 11.56 2.70 -2.91
C LYS A 79 11.02 2.87 -1.49
N ALA A 80 9.70 2.76 -1.31
CA ALA A 80 9.07 2.84 0.00
C ALA A 80 9.48 1.67 0.91
N LEU A 81 9.62 0.45 0.36
CA LEU A 81 10.11 -0.72 1.08
C LEU A 81 11.56 -0.52 1.53
N ALA A 82 12.44 -0.11 0.62
CA ALA A 82 13.84 0.17 0.94
C ALA A 82 14.01 1.30 1.97
N ALA A 83 13.09 2.27 1.98
CA ALA A 83 13.04 3.35 2.95
C ALA A 83 12.36 2.96 4.30
N GLY A 84 11.94 1.71 4.48
CA GLY A 84 11.28 1.24 5.71
C GLY A 84 9.90 1.87 5.96
N ARG A 85 9.21 2.32 4.90
CA ARG A 85 7.87 2.93 5.03
C ARG A 85 6.74 1.91 5.06
N LEU A 86 6.98 0.73 4.48
CA LEU A 86 6.11 -0.45 4.57
C LEU A 86 6.50 -1.27 5.80
N ASP A 87 5.50 -1.71 6.57
CA ASP A 87 5.71 -2.48 7.80
C ASP A 87 5.83 -3.99 7.53
N ALA A 88 5.21 -4.48 6.44
CA ALA A 88 5.28 -5.89 6.04
C ALA A 88 5.09 -6.09 4.52
N VAL A 89 5.57 -7.23 4.04
CA VAL A 89 5.22 -7.80 2.74
C VAL A 89 4.60 -9.17 3.00
N VAL A 90 3.35 -9.38 2.58
CA VAL A 90 2.54 -10.59 2.86
C VAL A 90 2.07 -11.25 1.58
#